data_AF-A0A7V3DXE9-F1
#
_entry.id   AF-A0A7V3DXE9-F1
#
_cell.length_a   1.000
_cell.length_b   1.000
_cell.length_c   1.000
_cell.angle_alpha   90.00
_cell.angle_beta   90.00
_cell.angle_gamma   90.00
#
_symmetry.space_group_name_H-M   'P 1'
#
loop_
_entity.id
_entity.type
_entity.pdbx_description
1 polymer ?
#
loop_
_entity_poly.entity_id
_entity_poly.type
_entity_poly.pdbx_seq_one_letter_code
_entity_poly.pdbx_strand_id
1 'polypeptide(L)'
;MTRFEAFGPLEAVMRSRTRTLQIALLIGMVTKLIAAVDAPQNQAGAGARDLKVKPAVAGPAAVNNASGGASGAIVPPPSIEGYRSNWLVAVGVNDFRDRSVAPLKYCVADAVAIYQVFAGPARLVPIEQAYLLVSAPDQLRSRRDVVYENSSIDAPTRANILRRITYAAQQAGPDSTVILHLSGHGFV
;
A
#
# COMPACT_ATOMS: atom_id res chain seq x y z
N MET A 1 8.91 -37.11 -35.95
CA MET A 1 9.47 -36.39 -34.78
C MET A 1 9.83 -34.98 -35.22
N THR A 2 8.88 -34.05 -35.15
CA THR A 2 9.07 -32.65 -35.54
C THR A 2 9.19 -31.81 -34.28
N ARG A 3 10.35 -31.15 -34.14
CA ARG A 3 10.78 -30.33 -33.02
C ARG A 3 10.19 -28.93 -33.21
N PHE A 4 9.26 -28.50 -32.34
CA PHE A 4 8.76 -27.13 -32.32
C PHE A 4 9.72 -26.25 -31.50
N GLU A 5 10.46 -25.38 -32.17
CA GLU A 5 11.31 -24.37 -31.54
C GLU A 5 10.53 -23.07 -31.28
N ALA A 6 10.51 -22.69 -29.99
CA ALA A 6 10.62 -21.34 -29.42
C ALA A 6 9.84 -20.15 -30.04
N PHE A 7 8.68 -19.84 -29.42
CA PHE A 7 8.05 -18.50 -29.43
C PHE A 7 8.55 -17.61 -28.26
N GLY A 8 9.86 -17.61 -27.96
CA GLY A 8 10.41 -16.92 -26.79
C GLY A 8 10.41 -15.37 -26.81
N PRO A 9 10.80 -14.68 -27.91
CA PRO A 9 11.08 -13.25 -27.84
C PRO A 9 9.86 -12.35 -28.00
N LEU A 10 8.80 -12.80 -28.70
CA LEU A 10 7.64 -11.96 -28.99
C LEU A 10 6.72 -11.77 -27.76
N GLU A 11 6.57 -12.82 -26.94
CA GLU A 11 5.79 -12.75 -25.69
C GLU A 11 6.44 -11.80 -24.67
N ALA A 12 7.77 -11.80 -24.56
CA ALA A 12 8.49 -10.91 -23.64
C ALA A 12 8.27 -9.42 -24.00
N VAL A 13 8.26 -9.09 -25.30
CA VAL A 13 8.02 -7.73 -25.78
C VAL A 13 6.55 -7.32 -25.57
N MET A 14 5.59 -8.22 -25.79
CA MET A 14 4.18 -7.92 -25.55
C MET A 14 3.88 -7.72 -24.05
N ARG A 15 4.42 -8.56 -23.17
CA ARG A 15 4.26 -8.39 -21.70
C ARG A 15 4.88 -7.09 -21.20
N SER A 16 5.99 -6.66 -21.78
CA SER A 16 6.66 -5.39 -21.44
C SER A 16 5.79 -4.17 -21.79
N ARG A 17 5.17 -4.13 -22.98
CA ARG A 17 4.33 -3.00 -23.40
C ARG A 17 3.06 -2.86 -22.55
N THR A 18 2.44 -3.98 -22.17
CA THR A 18 1.24 -3.96 -21.33
C THR A 18 1.51 -3.41 -19.93
N ARG A 19 2.68 -3.71 -19.36
CA ARG A 19 3.10 -3.13 -18.06
C ARG A 19 3.28 -1.63 -18.13
N THR A 20 3.93 -1.11 -19.18
CA THR A 20 4.13 0.33 -19.35
C THR A 20 2.81 1.08 -19.43
N LEU A 21 1.81 0.51 -20.11
CA LEU A 21 0.46 1.07 -20.21
C LEU A 21 -0.30 1.06 -18.88
N GLN A 22 -0.24 -0.05 -18.12
CA GLN A 22 -0.89 -0.14 -16.81
C GLN A 22 -0.28 0.83 -15.79
N ILE A 23 1.05 0.97 -15.78
CA ILE A 23 1.76 1.93 -14.92
C ILE A 23 1.38 3.37 -15.30
N ALA A 24 1.36 3.71 -16.59
CA ALA A 24 0.95 5.03 -17.04
C ALA A 24 -0.49 5.38 -16.64
N LEU A 25 -1.42 4.42 -16.72
CA LEU A 25 -2.81 4.60 -16.29
C LEU A 25 -2.91 4.85 -14.78
N LEU A 26 -2.18 4.07 -13.98
CA LEU A 26 -2.13 4.21 -12.52
C LEU A 26 -1.56 5.58 -12.12
N ILE A 27 -0.45 5.99 -12.75
CA ILE A 27 0.15 7.31 -12.53
C ILE A 27 -0.83 8.44 -12.92
N GLY A 28 -1.55 8.29 -14.03
CA GLY A 28 -2.54 9.27 -14.49
C GLY A 28 -3.70 9.47 -13.52
N MET A 29 -4.27 8.38 -12.98
CA MET A 29 -5.36 8.44 -11.99
C MET A 29 -4.89 9.07 -10.67
N VAL A 30 -3.71 8.66 -10.20
CA VAL A 30 -3.13 9.17 -8.94
C VAL A 30 -2.76 10.65 -9.05
N THR A 31 -2.28 11.10 -10.21
CA THR A 31 -1.90 12.50 -10.44
C THR A 31 -3.08 13.46 -10.26
N LYS A 32 -4.30 13.08 -10.67
CA LYS A 32 -5.50 13.89 -10.51
C LYS A 32 -5.92 14.02 -9.05
N LEU A 33 -5.87 12.93 -8.29
CA LEU A 33 -6.19 12.94 -6.87
C LEU A 33 -5.22 13.83 -6.06
N ILE A 34 -3.95 13.85 -6.48
CA ILE A 34 -2.89 14.54 -5.76
C ILE A 34 -2.85 16.06 -6.04
N ALA A 35 -3.39 16.54 -7.15
CA ALA A 35 -3.38 17.98 -7.48
C ALA A 35 -4.07 18.86 -6.42
N ALA A 36 -4.90 18.28 -5.55
CA ALA A 36 -5.54 18.96 -4.43
C ALA A 36 -4.69 19.07 -3.15
N VAL A 37 -3.50 18.44 -3.09
CA VAL A 37 -2.69 18.34 -1.85
C VAL A 37 -1.58 19.41 -1.75
N ASP A 38 -1.16 20.04 -2.86
CA ASP A 38 0.01 20.94 -2.90
C ASP A 38 -0.37 22.44 -2.78
N ALA A 39 -0.26 23.00 -1.57
CA ALA A 39 0.01 24.43 -1.33
C ALA A 39 1.31 24.57 -0.49
N PRO A 40 2.13 25.64 -0.63
CA PRO A 40 3.49 25.70 -0.10
C PRO A 40 3.59 25.72 1.44
N GLN A 41 4.65 25.09 2.00
CA GLN A 41 4.92 25.06 3.45
C GLN A 41 5.56 26.34 3.95
N ASN A 42 5.03 26.86 5.05
CA ASN A 42 5.84 27.59 6.02
C ASN A 42 5.65 26.95 7.39
N GLN A 43 6.77 26.62 8.03
CA GLN A 43 6.84 25.94 9.31
C GLN A 43 6.37 26.87 10.43
N ALA A 44 5.33 26.49 11.17
CA ALA A 44 5.10 26.99 12.53
C ALA A 44 4.30 25.94 13.32
N GLY A 45 4.82 25.58 14.48
CA GLY A 45 4.49 24.37 15.23
C GLY A 45 3.05 24.24 15.73
N ALA A 46 2.67 22.99 16.00
CA ALA A 46 1.43 22.65 16.69
C ALA A 46 1.71 21.56 17.74
N GLY A 47 1.20 21.81 18.95
CA GLY A 47 1.34 20.97 20.13
C GLY A 47 0.73 19.59 19.95
N ALA A 48 1.45 18.58 20.46
CA ALA A 48 1.01 17.20 20.54
C ALA A 48 -0.23 17.08 21.42
N ARG A 49 -1.33 16.55 20.87
CA ARG A 49 -2.47 16.07 21.65
C ARG A 49 -2.47 14.55 21.63
N ASP A 50 -2.45 13.97 22.83
CA ASP A 50 -2.47 12.53 23.07
C ASP A 50 -3.70 11.86 22.43
N LEU A 51 -3.46 11.06 21.39
CA LEU A 51 -4.44 10.14 20.82
C LEU A 51 -4.33 8.79 21.52
N LYS A 52 -5.19 8.58 22.52
CA LYS A 52 -5.34 7.31 23.24
C LYS A 52 -6.11 6.32 22.36
N VAL A 53 -5.40 5.51 21.58
CA VAL A 53 -5.99 4.43 20.76
C VAL A 53 -6.32 3.24 21.67
N LYS A 54 -7.59 2.82 21.64
CA LYS A 54 -8.10 1.65 22.36
C LYS A 54 -7.76 0.38 21.55
N PRO A 55 -7.21 -0.69 22.15
CA PRO A 55 -6.86 -1.92 21.43
C PRO A 55 -8.11 -2.63 20.90
N ALA A 56 -8.00 -3.16 19.68
CA ALA A 56 -9.06 -3.87 18.97
C ALA A 56 -9.40 -5.22 19.63
N VAL A 57 -10.69 -5.55 19.59
CA VAL A 57 -11.34 -6.71 20.20
C VAL A 57 -10.97 -8.01 19.47
N ALA A 58 -10.76 -9.08 20.26
CA ALA A 58 -10.46 -10.43 19.80
C ALA A 58 -11.53 -10.98 18.83
N GLY A 59 -11.07 -11.63 17.75
CA GLY A 59 -11.91 -12.16 16.68
C GLY A 59 -12.78 -13.35 17.09
N PRO A 60 -13.85 -13.64 16.32
CA PRO A 60 -14.75 -14.75 16.58
C PRO A 60 -14.15 -16.10 16.17
N ALA A 61 -14.64 -17.13 16.86
CA ALA A 61 -14.21 -18.52 16.81
C ALA A 61 -14.35 -19.18 15.42
N ALA A 62 -13.44 -20.11 15.16
CA ALA A 62 -13.39 -20.95 13.98
C ALA A 62 -14.68 -21.79 13.82
N VAL A 63 -15.36 -21.60 12.68
CA VAL A 63 -16.48 -22.43 12.24
C VAL A 63 -15.90 -23.63 11.47
N ASN A 64 -16.01 -24.82 12.04
CA ASN A 64 -15.74 -26.09 11.37
C ASN A 64 -16.94 -26.46 10.50
N ASN A 65 -16.81 -26.40 9.18
CA ASN A 65 -17.78 -26.99 8.25
C ASN A 65 -17.19 -28.19 7.53
N ALA A 66 -17.82 -29.33 7.75
CA ALA A 66 -17.48 -30.62 7.16
C ALA A 66 -18.13 -30.80 5.77
N SER A 67 -17.27 -31.21 4.83
CA SER A 67 -17.50 -32.17 3.72
C SER A 67 -18.75 -32.07 2.84
N GLY A 68 -18.54 -31.63 1.61
CA GLY A 68 -19.34 -32.00 0.43
C GLY A 68 -18.42 -32.13 -0.78
N GLY A 69 -18.23 -33.36 -1.27
CA GLY A 69 -17.22 -33.72 -2.26
C GLY A 69 -17.48 -33.14 -3.65
N ALA A 70 -16.53 -32.34 -4.12
CA ALA A 70 -16.25 -32.18 -5.54
C ALA A 70 -14.75 -32.45 -5.72
N SER A 71 -14.42 -33.51 -6.46
CA SER A 71 -13.05 -33.85 -6.86
C SER A 71 -12.56 -32.84 -7.91
N GLY A 72 -12.49 -31.56 -7.53
CA GLY A 72 -11.70 -30.57 -8.25
C GLY A 72 -10.24 -30.90 -7.99
N ALA A 73 -9.42 -30.88 -9.03
CA ALA A 73 -7.98 -30.99 -8.90
C ALA A 73 -7.52 -30.09 -7.75
N ILE A 74 -6.85 -30.68 -6.75
CA ILE A 74 -6.26 -29.94 -5.64
C ILE A 74 -5.21 -29.04 -6.28
N VAL A 75 -5.59 -27.80 -6.59
CA VAL A 75 -4.63 -26.77 -6.96
C VAL A 75 -3.78 -26.60 -5.72
N PRO A 76 -2.48 -26.95 -5.77
CA PRO A 76 -1.62 -26.78 -4.61
C PRO A 76 -1.72 -25.31 -4.17
N PRO A 77 -1.83 -25.03 -2.86
CA PRO A 77 -1.85 -23.67 -2.39
C PRO A 77 -0.63 -22.95 -2.99
N PRO A 78 -0.80 -21.71 -3.49
CA PRO A 78 0.30 -20.98 -4.10
C PRO A 78 1.49 -20.98 -3.16
N SER A 79 2.68 -21.31 -3.68
CA SER A 79 3.87 -21.39 -2.86
C SER A 79 4.11 -20.04 -2.18
N ILE A 80 4.48 -20.09 -0.89
CA ILE A 80 4.71 -18.89 -0.07
C ILE A 80 5.80 -17.98 -0.67
N GLU A 81 6.65 -18.54 -1.54
CA GLU A 81 7.67 -17.80 -2.28
C GLU A 81 7.12 -16.66 -3.15
N GLY A 82 5.88 -16.76 -3.66
CA GLY A 82 5.25 -15.70 -4.46
C GLY A 82 4.98 -14.41 -3.67
N TYR A 83 4.72 -14.51 -2.35
CA TYR A 83 4.38 -13.36 -1.50
C TYR A 83 5.57 -12.44 -1.21
N ARG A 84 6.81 -12.88 -1.45
CA ARG A 84 8.03 -12.07 -1.23
C ARG A 84 8.18 -10.88 -2.17
N SER A 85 7.23 -10.73 -3.10
CA SER A 85 7.27 -9.74 -4.15
C SER A 85 6.10 -8.75 -4.09
N ASN A 86 5.25 -8.83 -3.06
CA ASN A 86 4.13 -7.90 -2.90
C ASN A 86 4.59 -6.56 -2.35
N TRP A 87 3.96 -5.48 -2.80
CA TRP A 87 4.27 -4.12 -2.39
C TRP A 87 3.05 -3.46 -1.77
N LEU A 88 3.27 -2.59 -0.78
CA LEU A 88 2.22 -1.75 -0.19
C LEU A 88 2.64 -0.29 -0.21
N VAL A 89 1.70 0.56 -0.64
CA VAL A 89 1.74 2.00 -0.40
C VAL A 89 0.45 2.38 0.32
N ALA A 90 0.54 2.69 1.62
CA ALA A 90 -0.58 3.15 2.44
C ALA A 90 -0.45 4.65 2.70
N VAL A 91 -1.47 5.42 2.36
CA VAL A 91 -1.50 6.88 2.51
C VAL A 91 -2.68 7.29 3.37
N GLY A 92 -2.43 8.08 4.41
CA GLY A 92 -3.45 8.63 5.30
C GLY A 92 -3.24 10.12 5.55
N VAL A 93 -4.19 10.97 5.17
CA VAL A 93 -4.07 12.43 5.31
C VAL A 93 -5.17 12.97 6.21
N ASN A 94 -4.82 13.34 7.44
CA ASN A 94 -5.72 14.03 8.36
C ASN A 94 -5.60 15.56 8.22
N ASP A 95 -4.36 16.05 8.10
CA ASP A 95 -4.08 17.48 8.13
C ASP A 95 -3.69 18.00 6.75
N PHE A 96 -4.30 19.12 6.36
CA PHE A 96 -4.07 19.81 5.09
C PHE A 96 -3.42 21.16 5.34
N ARG A 97 -2.54 21.58 4.43
CA ARG A 97 -1.91 22.91 4.53
C ARG A 97 -2.89 24.03 4.22
N ASP A 98 -3.78 23.79 3.26
CA ASP A 98 -4.88 24.69 2.99
C ASP A 98 -5.86 24.65 4.16
N ARG A 99 -5.94 25.76 4.89
CA ARG A 99 -6.82 25.90 6.05
C ARG A 99 -8.30 25.95 5.68
N SER A 100 -8.64 26.15 4.41
CA SER A 100 -10.03 26.04 3.93
C SER A 100 -10.52 24.59 3.91
N VAL A 101 -9.58 23.63 3.87
CA VAL A 101 -9.88 22.20 3.92
C VAL A 101 -9.95 21.76 5.38
N ALA A 102 -11.13 21.31 5.81
CA ALA A 102 -11.33 20.83 7.17
C ALA A 102 -10.46 19.59 7.46
N PRO A 103 -9.81 19.49 8.63
CA PRO A 103 -9.01 18.32 8.97
C PRO A 103 -9.88 17.07 9.17
N LEU A 104 -9.36 15.92 8.79
CA LEU A 104 -9.98 14.61 8.98
C LEU A 104 -9.43 13.95 10.25
N LYS A 105 -10.20 13.02 10.83
CA LYS A 105 -9.86 12.39 12.12
C LYS A 105 -9.24 11.00 11.98
N TYR A 106 -9.68 10.23 10.97
CA TYR A 106 -9.45 8.78 10.95
C TYR A 106 -8.56 8.31 9.81
N CYS A 107 -8.23 9.15 8.83
CA CYS A 107 -7.49 8.72 7.64
C CYS A 107 -6.08 8.19 7.95
N VAL A 108 -5.37 8.83 8.89
CA VAL A 108 -4.08 8.31 9.37
C VAL A 108 -4.26 6.97 10.08
N ALA A 109 -5.31 6.82 10.89
CA ALA A 109 -5.58 5.58 11.61
C ALA A 109 -5.92 4.43 10.64
N ASP A 110 -6.69 4.70 9.59
CA ASP A 110 -7.01 3.73 8.54
C ASP A 110 -5.75 3.24 7.82
N ALA A 111 -4.89 4.17 7.39
CA ALA A 111 -3.65 3.84 6.70
C ALA A 111 -2.70 3.02 7.59
N VAL A 112 -2.63 3.37 8.88
CA VAL A 112 -1.88 2.60 9.89
C VAL A 112 -2.45 1.19 10.05
N ALA A 113 -3.77 1.04 10.16
CA ALA A 113 -4.40 -0.27 10.32
C ALA A 113 -4.11 -1.17 9.11
N ILE A 114 -4.24 -0.64 7.90
CA ILE A 114 -3.88 -1.34 6.67
C ILE A 114 -2.40 -1.73 6.68
N TYR A 115 -1.51 -0.79 7.03
CA TYR A 115 -0.09 -1.07 7.14
C TYR A 115 0.21 -2.22 8.10
N GLN A 116 -0.40 -2.24 9.29
CA GLN A 116 -0.20 -3.29 10.28
C GLN A 116 -0.74 -4.65 9.83
N VAL A 117 -1.86 -4.69 9.10
CA VAL A 117 -2.41 -5.94 8.56
C VAL A 117 -1.44 -6.59 7.57
N PHE A 118 -0.86 -5.80 6.66
CA PHE A 118 -0.01 -6.34 5.59
C PHE A 118 1.46 -6.50 5.99
N ALA A 119 2.03 -5.52 6.68
CA ALA A 119 3.44 -5.51 7.08
C ALA A 119 3.67 -6.13 8.47
N GLY A 120 2.60 -6.48 9.20
CA GLY A 120 2.68 -6.99 10.56
C GLY A 120 3.06 -8.46 10.69
N PRO A 121 2.62 -9.15 11.76
CA PRO A 121 3.09 -10.51 12.06
C PRO A 121 2.83 -11.52 10.93
N ALA A 122 1.76 -11.34 10.17
CA ALA A 122 1.44 -12.19 9.02
C ALA A 122 2.41 -12.01 7.83
N ARG A 123 3.18 -10.91 7.79
CA ARG A 123 4.20 -10.61 6.78
C ARG A 123 3.73 -10.87 5.34
N LEU A 124 2.50 -10.46 5.02
CA LEU A 124 1.94 -10.55 3.67
C LEU A 124 2.69 -9.65 2.68
N VAL A 125 3.29 -8.58 3.20
CA VAL A 125 4.21 -7.67 2.51
C VAL A 125 5.46 -7.52 3.38
N PRO A 126 6.68 -7.74 2.86
CA PRO A 126 7.93 -7.42 3.56
C PRO A 126 7.96 -5.95 4.02
N ILE A 127 8.54 -5.66 5.19
CA ILE A 127 8.54 -4.29 5.74
C ILE A 127 9.23 -3.31 4.79
N GLU A 128 10.27 -3.78 4.10
CA GLU A 128 11.08 -3.02 3.15
C GLU A 128 10.30 -2.65 1.88
N GLN A 129 9.22 -3.39 1.61
CA GLN A 129 8.29 -3.21 0.48
C GLN A 129 6.97 -2.55 0.91
N ALA A 130 6.84 -2.18 2.19
CA ALA A 130 5.67 -1.51 2.75
C ALA A 130 5.99 -0.04 3.10
N TYR A 131 5.36 0.88 2.37
CA TYR A 131 5.49 2.31 2.56
C TYR A 131 4.26 2.89 3.28
N LEU A 132 4.50 3.64 4.35
CA LEU A 132 3.48 4.37 5.08
C LEU A 132 3.69 5.87 4.92
N LEU A 133 2.71 6.57 4.35
CA LEU A 133 2.75 8.01 4.13
C LEU A 133 1.60 8.67 4.89
N VAL A 134 1.91 9.39 5.96
CA VAL A 134 0.86 9.93 6.86
C VAL A 134 1.10 11.37 7.27
N SER A 135 0.03 12.14 7.50
CA SER A 135 0.18 13.45 8.12
C SER A 135 0.79 13.30 9.51
N ALA A 136 1.79 14.13 9.84
CA ALA A 136 2.61 14.06 11.05
C ALA A 136 3.41 12.74 11.24
N PRO A 137 4.28 12.36 10.28
CA PRO A 137 5.02 11.09 10.33
C PRO A 137 5.94 10.97 11.55
N ASP A 138 6.48 12.08 12.06
CA ASP A 138 7.37 12.09 13.22
C ASP A 138 6.67 11.64 14.51
N GLN A 139 5.36 11.81 14.62
CA GLN A 139 4.57 11.32 15.76
C GLN A 139 4.44 9.79 15.76
N LEU A 140 4.53 9.15 14.59
CA LEU A 140 4.47 7.69 14.48
C LEU A 140 5.84 7.03 14.58
N ARG A 141 6.92 7.72 14.20
CA ARG A 141 8.30 7.18 14.26
C ARG A 141 8.72 6.73 15.65
N SER A 142 8.20 7.38 16.70
CA SER A 142 8.47 7.02 18.09
C SER A 142 7.59 5.88 18.62
N ARG A 143 6.53 5.50 17.89
CA ARG A 143 5.54 4.51 18.32
C ARG A 143 5.87 3.11 17.83
N ARG A 144 6.65 2.37 18.63
CA ARG A 144 7.04 0.97 18.37
C ARG A 144 5.86 -0.01 18.34
N ASP A 145 4.73 0.36 18.95
CA ASP A 145 3.47 -0.41 18.89
C ASP A 145 2.77 -0.28 17.54
N VAL A 146 3.10 0.76 16.78
CA VAL A 146 2.44 1.09 15.52
C VAL A 146 3.30 0.72 14.32
N VAL A 147 4.57 1.10 14.38
CA VAL A 147 5.48 0.99 13.26
C VAL A 147 6.72 0.18 13.62
N TYR A 148 7.08 -0.74 12.72
CA TYR A 148 8.18 -1.66 12.92
C TYR A 148 9.53 -0.98 12.69
N GLU A 149 10.58 -1.58 13.25
CA GLU A 149 11.95 -1.18 12.97
C GLU A 149 12.24 -1.28 11.47
N ASN A 150 12.90 -0.27 10.91
CA ASN A 150 13.20 -0.11 9.47
C ASN A 150 12.01 0.20 8.55
N SER A 151 10.81 0.45 9.09
CA SER A 151 9.69 0.92 8.27
C SER A 151 9.98 2.29 7.66
N SER A 152 9.67 2.44 6.37
CA SER A 152 9.75 3.72 5.68
C SER A 152 8.49 4.55 5.93
N ILE A 153 8.56 5.49 6.87
CA ILE A 153 7.50 6.48 7.13
C ILE A 153 7.87 7.86 6.55
N ASP A 154 7.03 8.38 5.67
CA ASP A 154 7.21 9.68 5.02
C ASP A 154 5.97 10.58 5.18
N ALA A 155 6.13 11.88 4.94
CA ALA A 155 4.99 12.79 4.79
C ALA A 155 4.25 12.52 3.45
N PRO A 156 2.91 12.64 3.40
CA PRO A 156 2.08 12.32 2.24
C PRO A 156 2.05 13.48 1.24
N THR A 157 3.22 13.97 0.84
CA THR A 157 3.32 14.98 -0.22
C THR A 157 3.08 14.34 -1.58
N ARG A 158 2.67 15.14 -2.56
CA ARG A 158 2.55 14.73 -3.96
C ARG A 158 3.77 13.98 -4.46
N ALA A 159 4.93 14.60 -4.27
CA ALA A 159 6.21 14.04 -4.70
C ALA A 159 6.50 12.69 -4.04
N ASN A 160 6.25 12.57 -2.73
CA ASN A 160 6.50 11.32 -2.01
C ASN A 160 5.54 10.20 -2.45
N ILE A 161 4.24 10.49 -2.58
CA ILE A 161 3.25 9.51 -3.01
C ILE A 161 3.59 8.98 -4.41
N LEU A 162 3.79 9.88 -5.38
CA LEU A 162 4.15 9.50 -6.75
C LEU A 162 5.46 8.72 -6.80
N ARG A 163 6.47 9.17 -6.04
CA ARG A 163 7.78 8.49 -5.95
C ARG A 163 7.62 7.06 -5.43
N ARG A 164 6.86 6.84 -4.36
CA ARG A 164 6.68 5.50 -3.75
C ARG A 164 5.85 4.58 -4.63
N ILE A 165 4.78 5.06 -5.24
CA ILE A 165 3.95 4.28 -6.18
C ILE A 165 4.77 3.88 -7.41
N THR A 166 5.49 4.84 -8.00
CA THR A 166 6.33 4.58 -9.17
C THR A 166 7.42 3.57 -8.85
N TYR A 167 8.09 3.73 -7.71
CA TYR A 167 9.12 2.80 -7.26
C TYR A 167 8.56 1.39 -7.06
N ALA A 168 7.46 1.24 -6.32
CA ALA A 168 6.81 -0.06 -6.10
C ALA A 168 6.42 -0.73 -7.44
N ALA A 169 5.83 0.02 -8.36
CA ALA A 169 5.44 -0.48 -9.67
C ALA A 169 6.63 -0.91 -10.55
N GLN A 170 7.76 -0.21 -10.45
CA GLN A 170 8.99 -0.55 -11.19
C GLN A 170 9.69 -1.78 -10.64
N GLN A 171 9.65 -1.97 -9.31
CA GLN A 171 10.31 -3.10 -8.64
C GLN A 171 9.43 -4.36 -8.59
N ALA A 172 8.12 -4.23 -8.79
CA ALA A 172 7.20 -5.35 -8.85
C ALA A 172 7.52 -6.27 -10.05
N GLY A 173 7.68 -7.56 -9.76
CA GLY A 173 7.85 -8.63 -10.74
C GLY A 173 6.54 -9.06 -11.40
N PRO A 174 6.58 -10.04 -12.33
CA PRO A 174 5.37 -10.59 -12.98
C PRO A 174 4.30 -11.10 -12.04
N ASP A 175 4.72 -11.73 -10.95
CA ASP A 175 3.82 -12.41 -10.02
C ASP A 175 3.57 -11.58 -8.75
N SER A 176 4.01 -10.32 -8.77
CA SER A 176 3.89 -9.37 -7.67
C SER A 176 2.53 -8.69 -7.65
N THR A 177 1.98 -8.51 -6.45
CA THR A 177 0.81 -7.64 -6.25
C THR A 177 1.24 -6.30 -5.67
N VAL A 178 0.85 -5.20 -6.31
CA VAL A 178 1.02 -3.85 -5.76
C VAL A 178 -0.29 -3.38 -5.15
N ILE A 179 -0.28 -3.13 -3.85
CA ILE A 179 -1.44 -2.69 -3.08
C ILE A 179 -1.31 -1.19 -2.81
N LEU A 180 -2.33 -0.44 -3.21
CA LEU A 180 -2.42 0.99 -2.97
C LEU A 180 -3.63 1.27 -2.08
N HIS A 181 -3.41 1.85 -0.92
CA HIS A 181 -4.46 2.34 -0.03
C HIS A 181 -4.34 3.85 0.14
N LEU A 182 -5.44 4.57 -0.08
CA LEU A 182 -5.52 6.02 0.00
C LEU A 182 -6.72 6.38 0.89
N SER A 183 -6.47 7.04 2.01
CA SER A 183 -7.50 7.62 2.88
C SER A 183 -7.23 9.11 3.06
N GLY A 184 -8.21 9.95 2.70
CA GLY A 184 -8.11 11.41 2.70
C GLY A 184 -9.36 12.05 2.08
N HIS A 185 -9.30 13.36 1.79
CA HIS A 185 -10.37 14.04 1.05
C HIS A 185 -10.38 13.61 -0.42
N GLY A 186 -11.59 13.43 -0.98
CA GLY A 186 -11.80 13.28 -2.41
C GLY A 186 -12.24 14.61 -3.01
N PHE A 187 -11.45 15.12 -3.96
CA PHE A 187 -11.84 16.26 -4.79
C PHE A 187 -12.08 15.76 -6.21
N VAL A 188 -13.21 16.13 -6.80
CA VAL A 188 -13.63 15.75 -8.15
C VAL A 188 -13.47 16.94 -9.09
#